data_AF-A0A3C1CLH9-F1
#
_entry.id   AF-A0A3C1CLH9-F1
#
_cell.length_a   1.000
_cell.length_b   1.000
_cell.length_c   1.000
_cell.angle_alpha   90.00
_cell.angle_beta   90.00
_cell.angle_gamma   90.00
#
_symmetry.space_group_name_H-M   'P 1'
#
loop_
_entity.id
_entity.type
_entity.pdbx_description
1 polymer ?
#
loop_
_entity_poly.entity_id
_entity_poly.type
_entity_poly.pdbx_seq_one_letter_code
_entity_poly.pdbx_strand_id
1 'polypeptide(L)'
;MPEEGDRLQKVLARAGFGSRRSCEELIAAGRVTVNGEPAVLGRRVDPRSDHVEVDGVPVPMLPGLVHYLLNKPAGVVTTADDPVGRPTVVSLVPDDPRVFPVGRLDADTEGLLVLTNDGDLAQRLSHPSFGVEKEYLAEVNGGPGPAALRALRRGVDLEDGRTAPARVGVLAPGVLRIVIHEGRNRQV
;
A
#
# COMPACT_ATOMS: atom_id res chain seq x y z
N MET A 1 0.18 11.36 27.52
CA MET A 1 -1.08 10.88 26.91
C MET A 1 -0.89 10.93 25.40
N PRO A 2 -1.13 9.87 24.63
CA PRO A 2 -1.23 10.05 23.19
C PRO A 2 -2.39 11.02 22.95
N GLU A 3 -2.15 12.10 22.20
CA GLU A 3 -3.22 13.02 21.80
C GLU A 3 -4.31 12.22 21.08
N GLU A 4 -5.52 12.22 21.64
CA GLU A 4 -6.70 11.55 21.08
C GLU A 4 -7.03 12.12 19.69
N GLY A 5 -7.56 11.28 18.81
CA GLY A 5 -7.99 11.65 17.46
C GLY A 5 -7.05 11.23 16.33
N ASP A 6 -7.58 11.25 15.12
CA ASP A 6 -6.87 10.96 13.88
C ASP A 6 -6.09 12.19 13.42
N ARG A 7 -4.90 11.98 12.82
CA ARG A 7 -4.18 13.07 12.17
C ARG A 7 -5.02 13.67 11.04
N LEU A 8 -5.14 14.99 10.97
CA LEU A 8 -5.99 15.68 10.00
C LEU A 8 -5.67 15.28 8.55
N GLN A 9 -4.40 15.19 8.17
CA GLN A 9 -4.02 14.75 6.83
C GLN A 9 -4.41 13.31 6.50
N LYS A 10 -4.54 12.42 7.52
CA LYS A 10 -5.05 11.05 7.33
C LYS A 10 -6.54 11.10 7.01
N VAL A 11 -7.31 11.92 7.73
CA VAL A 11 -8.76 12.09 7.51
C VAL A 11 -9.03 12.68 6.12
N LEU A 12 -8.34 13.77 5.75
CA LEU A 12 -8.47 14.39 4.43
C LEU A 12 -8.14 13.41 3.29
N ALA A 13 -7.05 12.65 3.44
CA ALA A 13 -6.65 11.67 2.42
C ALA A 13 -7.68 10.54 2.28
N ARG A 14 -8.26 10.06 3.39
CA ARG A 14 -9.33 9.06 3.40
C ARG A 14 -10.60 9.58 2.74
N ALA A 15 -10.89 10.87 2.90
CA ALA A 15 -12.02 11.56 2.27
C ALA A 15 -11.80 11.92 0.80
N GLY A 16 -10.66 11.54 0.20
CA GLY A 16 -10.42 11.70 -1.24
C GLY A 16 -9.70 12.99 -1.65
N PHE A 17 -9.30 13.86 -0.72
CA PHE A 17 -8.64 15.14 -1.03
C PHE A 17 -7.18 15.03 -1.52
N GLY A 18 -6.67 13.80 -1.69
CA GLY A 18 -5.36 13.52 -2.26
C GLY A 18 -4.52 12.57 -1.43
N SER A 19 -3.20 12.63 -1.64
CA SER A 19 -2.24 11.90 -0.79
C SER A 19 -2.12 12.57 0.58
N ARG A 20 -1.61 11.85 1.59
CA ARG A 20 -1.34 12.46 2.91
C ARG A 20 -0.42 13.69 2.81
N ARG A 21 0.57 13.65 1.92
CA ARG A 21 1.50 14.79 1.69
C ARG A 21 0.80 15.97 1.04
N SER A 22 -0.01 15.71 0.01
CA SER A 22 -0.84 16.74 -0.63
C SER A 22 -1.79 17.39 0.37
N CYS A 23 -2.37 16.60 1.28
CA CYS A 23 -3.20 17.13 2.37
C CYS A 23 -2.41 17.98 3.37
N GLU A 24 -1.14 17.65 3.64
CA GLU A 24 -0.26 18.50 4.46
C GLU A 24 0.00 19.85 3.78
N GLU A 25 0.18 19.88 2.46
CA GLU A 25 0.32 21.12 1.69
C GLU A 25 -0.94 21.99 1.78
N LEU A 26 -2.14 21.39 1.70
CA LEU A 26 -3.41 22.11 1.90
C LEU A 26 -3.50 22.75 3.29
N ILE A 27 -3.12 22.00 4.33
CA ILE A 27 -3.11 22.49 5.72
C ILE A 27 -2.09 23.63 5.86
N ALA A 28 -0.87 23.46 5.34
CA ALA A 28 0.18 24.46 5.41
C ALA A 28 -0.19 25.75 4.66
N ALA A 29 -0.98 25.65 3.59
CA ALA A 29 -1.52 26.78 2.85
C ALA A 29 -2.69 27.51 3.54
N GLY A 30 -3.12 27.05 4.74
CA GLY A 30 -4.24 27.64 5.47
C GLY A 30 -5.61 27.39 4.83
N ARG A 31 -5.71 26.42 3.92
CA ARG A 31 -6.94 26.09 3.17
C ARG A 31 -7.89 25.17 3.92
N VAL A 32 -7.46 24.65 5.07
CA VAL A 32 -8.24 23.69 5.87
C VAL A 32 -8.66 24.36 7.17
N THR A 33 -9.95 24.31 7.49
CA THR A 33 -10.49 24.75 8.78
C THR A 33 -11.00 23.54 9.56
N VAL A 34 -10.95 23.65 10.88
CA VAL A 34 -11.54 22.68 11.81
C VAL A 34 -12.35 23.47 12.84
N ASN A 35 -13.66 23.23 12.87
CA ASN A 35 -14.62 23.95 13.70
C ASN A 35 -14.55 25.48 13.48
N GLY A 36 -14.37 25.92 12.22
CA GLY A 36 -14.30 27.32 11.84
C GLY A 36 -12.92 27.98 11.98
N GLU A 37 -11.95 27.30 12.60
CA GLU A 37 -10.61 27.85 12.83
C GLU A 37 -9.57 27.23 11.86
N PRO A 38 -8.64 28.03 11.29
CA PRO A 38 -7.57 27.51 10.43
C PRO A 38 -6.77 26.39 11.12
N ALA A 39 -6.53 25.31 10.38
CA ALA A 39 -5.73 24.18 10.86
C ALA A 39 -4.23 24.43 10.69
N VAL A 40 -3.44 23.74 11.51
CA VAL A 40 -1.96 23.72 11.41
C VAL A 40 -1.46 22.29 11.23
N LEU A 41 -0.24 22.15 10.69
CA LEU A 41 0.39 20.85 10.50
C LEU A 41 0.48 20.09 11.82
N GLY A 42 0.17 18.79 11.77
CA GLY A 42 0.16 17.92 12.93
C GLY A 42 -1.13 17.92 13.73
N ARG A 43 -2.09 18.82 13.43
CA ARG A 43 -3.41 18.84 14.10
C ARG A 43 -4.09 17.47 14.01
N ARG A 44 -4.66 17.05 15.14
CA ARG A 44 -5.53 15.88 15.24
C ARG A 44 -6.97 16.32 15.36
N VAL A 45 -7.88 15.47 14.88
CA VAL A 45 -9.32 15.69 14.90
C VAL A 45 -10.03 14.40 15.31
N ASP A 46 -11.17 14.53 15.98
CA ASP A 46 -12.09 13.43 16.19
C ASP A 46 -13.10 13.39 15.04
N PRO A 47 -13.06 12.34 14.17
CA PRO A 47 -14.00 12.21 13.06
C PRO A 47 -15.48 12.13 13.46
N ARG A 48 -15.80 11.94 14.75
CA ARG A 48 -17.17 11.84 15.26
C ARG A 48 -17.75 13.16 15.74
N SER A 49 -16.92 14.14 16.08
CA SER A 49 -17.37 15.40 16.67
C SER A 49 -16.85 16.64 15.96
N ASP A 50 -15.68 16.59 15.32
CA ASP A 50 -15.12 17.74 14.64
C ASP A 50 -15.71 17.94 13.24
N HIS A 51 -15.93 19.20 12.89
CA HIS A 51 -16.28 19.65 11.55
C HIS A 51 -15.03 20.12 10.82
N VAL A 52 -14.71 19.53 9.68
CA VAL A 52 -13.55 19.90 8.87
C VAL A 52 -14.03 20.39 7.52
N GLU A 53 -13.46 21.50 7.04
CA GLU A 53 -13.70 22.01 5.70
C GLU A 53 -12.38 22.24 4.97
N VAL A 54 -12.41 22.08 3.65
CA VAL A 54 -11.33 22.52 2.75
C VAL A 54 -11.92 23.57 1.83
N ASP A 55 -11.37 24.79 1.87
CA ASP A 55 -11.89 25.96 1.14
C ASP A 55 -13.41 26.19 1.34
N GLY A 56 -13.91 25.93 2.55
CA GLY A 56 -15.33 26.06 2.90
C GLY A 56 -16.22 24.89 2.47
N VAL A 57 -15.67 23.84 1.85
CA VAL A 57 -16.40 22.61 1.51
C VAL A 57 -16.26 21.58 2.64
N PRO A 58 -17.37 21.11 3.24
CA PRO A 58 -17.33 20.10 4.30
C PRO A 58 -16.69 18.79 3.85
N VAL A 59 -15.81 18.25 4.69
CA VAL A 59 -15.11 16.97 4.48
C VAL A 59 -15.95 15.84 5.07
N PRO A 60 -16.23 14.77 4.31
CA PRO A 60 -16.81 13.55 4.87
C PRO A 60 -15.84 12.90 5.87
N MET A 61 -16.12 13.01 7.17
CA MET A 61 -15.20 12.55 8.22
C MET A 61 -15.10 11.02 8.31
N LEU A 62 -16.16 10.31 7.94
CA LEU A 62 -16.26 8.84 8.00
C LEU A 62 -16.83 8.29 6.67
N PRO A 63 -16.05 8.35 5.57
CA PRO A 63 -16.49 7.72 4.34
C PRO A 63 -16.54 6.20 4.51
N GLY A 64 -17.41 5.53 3.74
CA GLY A 64 -17.47 4.08 3.72
C GLY A 64 -16.13 3.45 3.32
N LEU A 65 -15.79 2.31 3.92
CA LEU A 65 -14.57 1.58 3.57
C LEU A 65 -14.79 0.71 2.34
N VAL A 66 -13.81 0.72 1.44
CA VAL A 66 -13.82 -0.08 0.22
C VAL A 66 -12.52 -0.87 0.10
N HIS A 67 -12.65 -2.11 -0.35
CA HIS A 67 -11.57 -3.07 -0.48
C HIS A 67 -11.73 -3.82 -1.81
N TYR A 68 -10.71 -3.75 -2.65
CA TYR A 68 -10.64 -4.48 -3.90
C TYR A 68 -9.52 -5.53 -3.84
N LEU A 69 -9.81 -6.72 -4.34
CA LEU A 69 -8.81 -7.73 -4.67
C LEU A 69 -8.64 -7.72 -6.18
N LEU A 70 -7.54 -7.12 -6.63
CA LEU A 70 -7.21 -7.00 -8.04
C LEU A 70 -6.27 -8.13 -8.42
N ASN A 71 -6.62 -8.89 -9.47
CA ASN A 71 -5.62 -9.66 -10.20
C ASN A 71 -4.91 -8.72 -11.18
N LYS A 72 -3.79 -8.13 -10.73
CA LYS A 72 -3.02 -7.16 -11.50
C LYS A 72 -2.41 -7.86 -12.73
N PRO A 73 -2.64 -7.37 -13.96
CA PRO A 73 -1.97 -7.90 -15.14
C PRO A 73 -0.54 -7.35 -15.29
N ALA A 74 0.26 -8.01 -16.13
CA ALA A 74 1.56 -7.50 -16.54
C ALA A 74 1.42 -6.18 -17.34
N GLY A 75 2.46 -5.35 -17.31
CA GLY A 75 2.51 -4.06 -18.01
C GLY A 75 1.81 -2.90 -17.29
N VAL A 76 1.12 -3.15 -16.18
CA VAL A 76 0.47 -2.12 -15.35
C VAL A 76 1.38 -1.74 -14.18
N VAL A 77 1.53 -0.44 -13.89
CA VAL A 77 2.37 0.04 -12.79
C VAL A 77 1.58 0.19 -11.48
N THR A 78 2.19 -0.25 -10.37
CA THR A 78 1.62 -0.11 -9.03
C THR A 78 1.88 1.29 -8.46
N THR A 79 1.07 2.25 -8.88
CA THR A 79 1.07 3.64 -8.40
C THR A 79 -0.34 4.23 -8.51
N ALA A 80 -0.62 5.30 -7.75
CA ALA A 80 -1.85 6.08 -7.90
C ALA A 80 -1.74 7.15 -8.98
N ASP A 81 -0.52 7.55 -9.34
CA ASP A 81 -0.22 8.55 -10.37
C ASP A 81 1.08 8.18 -11.08
N ASP A 82 1.09 8.24 -12.41
CA ASP A 82 2.25 7.95 -13.26
C ASP A 82 2.53 9.14 -14.20
N PRO A 83 3.63 9.90 -13.99
CA PRO A 83 3.93 11.09 -14.78
C PRO A 83 4.14 10.84 -16.28
N VAL A 84 4.42 9.59 -16.67
CA VAL A 84 4.69 9.18 -18.05
C VAL A 84 3.44 8.59 -18.72
N GLY A 85 2.31 8.53 -18.00
CA GLY A 85 1.01 8.14 -18.54
C GLY A 85 0.84 6.63 -18.77
N ARG A 86 1.61 5.79 -18.08
CA ARG A 86 1.42 4.32 -18.16
C ARG A 86 0.14 3.90 -17.43
N PRO A 87 -0.49 2.78 -17.84
CA PRO A 87 -1.65 2.23 -17.11
C PRO A 87 -1.31 1.95 -15.65
N THR A 88 -2.18 2.40 -14.73
CA THR A 88 -1.97 2.26 -13.29
C THR A 88 -2.99 1.30 -12.67
N VAL A 89 -2.65 0.70 -11.54
CA VAL A 89 -3.56 -0.20 -10.82
C VAL A 89 -4.85 0.47 -10.35
N VAL A 90 -4.83 1.78 -10.08
CA VAL A 90 -6.03 2.53 -9.70
C VAL A 90 -6.98 2.76 -10.88
N SER A 91 -6.47 2.81 -12.11
CA SER A 91 -7.30 2.91 -13.32
C SER A 91 -8.08 1.64 -13.66
N LEU A 92 -7.81 0.53 -12.95
CA LEU A 92 -8.46 -0.77 -13.14
C LEU A 92 -9.63 -1.02 -12.17
N VAL A 93 -9.93 -0.07 -11.29
CA VAL A 93 -11.01 -0.14 -10.31
C VAL A 93 -11.87 1.13 -10.41
N PRO A 94 -13.09 1.16 -9.85
CA PRO A 94 -13.91 2.37 -9.82
C PRO A 94 -13.17 3.55 -9.18
N ASP A 95 -13.33 4.75 -9.76
CA ASP A 95 -12.62 5.97 -9.35
C ASP A 95 -13.12 6.55 -8.01
N ASP A 96 -14.36 6.24 -7.61
CA ASP A 96 -14.98 6.69 -6.36
C ASP A 96 -15.50 5.48 -5.53
N PRO A 97 -15.18 5.41 -4.22
CA PRO A 97 -14.26 6.30 -3.49
C PRO A 97 -12.80 6.08 -3.89
N ARG A 98 -11.99 7.13 -3.79
CA ARG A 98 -10.55 7.07 -4.05
C ARG A 98 -9.86 6.00 -3.19
N VAL A 99 -9.16 5.07 -3.83
CA VAL A 99 -8.36 4.02 -3.19
C VAL A 99 -6.86 4.13 -3.49
N PHE A 100 -6.03 3.38 -2.77
CA PHE A 100 -4.60 3.25 -3.00
C PHE A 100 -4.16 1.78 -2.89
N PRO A 101 -3.10 1.37 -3.61
CA PRO A 101 -2.58 0.01 -3.51
C PRO A 101 -1.91 -0.25 -2.16
N VAL A 102 -2.05 -1.47 -1.67
CA VAL A 102 -1.39 -1.98 -0.46
C VAL A 102 -0.15 -2.76 -0.88
N GLY A 103 1.03 -2.19 -0.61
CA GLY A 103 2.28 -2.73 -1.11
C GLY A 103 2.45 -2.46 -2.61
N ARG A 104 3.38 -3.19 -3.24
CA ARG A 104 3.72 -3.03 -4.65
C ARG A 104 3.99 -4.38 -5.30
N LEU A 105 3.51 -4.53 -6.53
CA LEU A 105 4.01 -5.51 -7.49
C LEU A 105 4.74 -4.76 -8.60
N ASP A 106 5.81 -5.36 -9.12
CA ASP A 106 6.52 -4.79 -10.27
C ASP A 106 5.64 -4.78 -11.52
N ALA A 107 6.02 -3.98 -12.51
CA ALA A 107 5.20 -3.78 -13.69
C ALA A 107 4.97 -5.09 -14.47
N ASP A 108 6.00 -5.93 -14.55
CA ASP A 108 6.04 -7.26 -15.16
C ASP A 108 5.49 -8.37 -14.26
N THR A 109 5.25 -8.11 -12.97
CA THR A 109 4.64 -9.08 -12.05
C THR A 109 3.12 -9.04 -12.11
N GLU A 110 2.51 -10.22 -12.15
CA GLU A 110 1.07 -10.41 -12.14
C GLU A 110 0.57 -10.92 -10.79
N GLY A 111 -0.74 -10.84 -10.55
CA GLY A 111 -1.38 -11.52 -9.43
C GLY A 111 -2.04 -10.59 -8.42
N LEU A 112 -2.23 -11.11 -7.22
CA LEU A 112 -3.06 -10.47 -6.19
C LEU A 112 -2.45 -9.15 -5.69
N LEU A 113 -3.22 -8.07 -5.84
CA LEU A 113 -2.95 -6.78 -5.24
C LEU A 113 -4.21 -6.27 -4.53
N VAL A 114 -4.05 -5.80 -3.30
CA VAL A 114 -5.14 -5.18 -2.55
C VAL A 114 -5.16 -3.68 -2.84
N LEU A 115 -6.33 -3.11 -3.12
CA LEU A 115 -6.54 -1.65 -3.14
C LEU A 115 -7.61 -1.28 -2.12
N THR A 116 -7.37 -0.20 -1.38
CA THR A 116 -8.32 0.23 -0.33
C THR A 116 -8.19 1.72 -0.02
N ASN A 117 -9.21 2.29 0.63
CA ASN A 117 -9.14 3.57 1.33
C ASN A 117 -8.88 3.42 2.85
N ASP A 118 -8.79 2.18 3.36
CA ASP A 118 -8.46 1.87 4.76
C ASP A 118 -6.94 1.87 4.99
N GLY A 119 -6.45 2.99 5.52
CA GLY A 119 -5.03 3.15 5.84
C GLY A 119 -4.52 2.25 6.97
N ASP A 120 -5.40 1.80 7.87
CA ASP A 120 -5.01 0.96 9.01
C ASP A 120 -4.88 -0.51 8.56
N LEU A 121 -5.78 -0.98 7.71
CA LEU A 121 -5.63 -2.27 7.02
C LEU A 121 -4.36 -2.29 6.16
N ALA A 122 -4.15 -1.23 5.36
CA ALA A 122 -2.97 -1.14 4.49
C ALA A 122 -1.67 -1.19 5.29
N GLN A 123 -1.59 -0.48 6.43
CA GLN A 123 -0.45 -0.55 7.34
C GLN A 123 -0.26 -1.95 7.89
N ARG A 124 -1.34 -2.62 8.31
CA ARG A 124 -1.27 -3.97 8.88
C ARG A 124 -0.79 -5.03 7.88
N LEU A 125 -1.18 -4.91 6.61
CA LEU A 125 -0.79 -5.84 5.55
C LEU A 125 0.62 -5.59 5.01
N SER A 126 1.07 -4.33 4.97
CA SER A 126 2.34 -3.96 4.34
C SER A 126 3.52 -3.89 5.31
N HIS A 127 3.30 -3.53 6.58
CA HIS A 127 4.40 -3.27 7.49
C HIS A 127 5.07 -4.58 7.95
N PRO A 128 6.41 -4.71 7.82
CA PRO A 128 7.13 -5.97 8.09
C PRO A 128 6.92 -6.54 9.49
N SER A 129 6.68 -5.69 10.50
CA SER A 129 6.49 -6.15 11.89
C SER A 129 5.26 -7.03 12.09
N PHE A 130 4.27 -6.96 11.19
CA PHE A 130 3.09 -7.83 11.26
C PHE A 130 3.33 -9.20 10.63
N GLY A 131 4.45 -9.38 9.91
CA GLY A 131 4.85 -10.68 9.37
C GLY A 131 3.84 -11.29 8.38
N VAL A 132 3.04 -10.46 7.71
CA VAL A 132 2.03 -10.96 6.77
C VAL A 132 2.71 -11.63 5.60
N GLU A 133 2.45 -12.92 5.46
CA GLU A 133 3.02 -13.77 4.42
C GLU A 133 2.45 -13.43 3.05
N LYS A 134 3.33 -13.48 2.04
CA LYS A 134 3.04 -13.27 0.63
C LYS A 134 3.53 -14.48 -0.11
N GLU A 135 2.65 -15.07 -0.89
CA GLU A 135 2.91 -16.27 -1.67
C GLU A 135 3.05 -15.91 -3.14
N TYR A 136 4.13 -16.37 -3.75
CA TYR A 136 4.46 -16.15 -5.15
C TYR A 136 4.59 -17.49 -5.86
N LEU A 137 4.17 -17.49 -7.11
CA LEU A 137 4.55 -18.51 -8.09
C LEU A 137 5.63 -17.91 -8.98
N ALA A 138 6.83 -18.48 -8.91
CA ALA A 138 7.98 -18.02 -9.67
C ALA A 138 8.34 -19.05 -10.74
N GLU A 139 8.26 -18.64 -12.00
CA GLU A 139 8.79 -19.40 -13.12
C GLU A 139 10.29 -19.15 -13.24
N VAL A 140 11.08 -20.22 -13.25
CA VAL A 140 12.54 -20.16 -13.28
C VAL A 140 13.09 -20.98 -14.45
N ASN A 141 14.20 -20.51 -15.00
CA ASN A 141 14.91 -21.23 -16.04
C ASN A 141 15.54 -22.50 -15.45
N GLY A 142 15.09 -23.67 -15.93
CA GLY A 142 15.56 -24.97 -15.49
C GLY A 142 14.94 -25.43 -14.16
N GLY A 143 15.48 -26.51 -13.61
CA GLY A 143 15.06 -27.06 -12.31
C GLY A 143 16.10 -26.76 -11.24
N PRO A 144 15.84 -25.85 -10.28
CA PRO A 144 16.80 -25.58 -9.21
C PRO A 144 17.05 -26.86 -8.39
N GLY A 145 18.32 -27.23 -8.29
CA GLY A 145 18.71 -28.43 -7.56
C GLY A 145 18.43 -28.32 -6.05
N PRO A 146 18.48 -29.44 -5.31
CA PRO A 146 18.20 -29.47 -3.87
C PRO A 146 19.04 -28.50 -3.03
N ALA A 147 20.28 -28.22 -3.45
CA ALA A 147 21.16 -27.26 -2.77
C ALA A 147 20.66 -25.81 -2.88
N ALA A 148 20.21 -25.40 -4.06
CA ALA A 148 19.65 -24.06 -4.29
C ALA A 148 18.36 -23.85 -3.49
N LEU A 149 17.45 -24.85 -3.51
CA LEU A 149 16.22 -24.82 -2.71
C LEU A 149 16.51 -24.71 -1.21
N ARG A 150 17.55 -25.41 -0.71
CA ARG A 150 17.97 -25.28 0.70
C ARG A 150 18.56 -23.91 1.01
N ALA A 151 19.27 -23.29 0.07
CA ALA A 151 19.80 -21.93 0.25
C ALA A 151 18.65 -20.92 0.35
N LEU A 152 17.70 -20.93 -0.59
CA LEU A 152 16.52 -20.05 -0.56
C LEU A 152 15.73 -20.20 0.76
N ARG A 153 15.54 -21.43 1.25
CA ARG A 153 14.83 -21.67 2.51
C ARG A 153 15.52 -21.10 3.75
N ARG A 154 16.85 -20.98 3.73
CA ARG A 154 17.65 -20.42 4.85
C ARG A 154 17.92 -18.92 4.71
N GLY A 155 17.43 -18.32 3.63
CA GLY A 155 17.80 -16.97 3.22
C GLY A 155 19.14 -16.92 2.48
N VAL A 156 19.23 -15.98 1.56
CA VAL A 156 20.37 -15.73 0.66
C VAL A 156 20.87 -14.30 0.83
N ASP A 157 22.14 -14.05 0.53
CA ASP A 157 22.72 -12.71 0.58
C ASP A 157 22.38 -11.94 -0.70
N LEU A 158 21.76 -10.77 -0.55
CA LEU A 158 21.50 -9.79 -1.60
C LEU A 158 22.33 -8.53 -1.36
N GLU A 159 22.36 -7.60 -2.31
CA GLU A 159 23.11 -6.33 -2.21
C GLU A 159 22.73 -5.49 -0.98
N ASP A 160 21.46 -5.54 -0.58
CA ASP A 160 20.94 -4.81 0.58
C ASP A 160 21.00 -5.64 1.88
N GLY A 161 21.53 -6.87 1.83
CA GLY A 161 21.75 -7.76 2.97
C GLY A 161 21.07 -9.11 2.84
N ARG A 162 21.19 -9.95 3.87
CA ARG A 162 20.62 -11.30 3.88
C ARG A 162 19.09 -11.30 3.98
N THR A 163 18.41 -12.09 3.16
CA THR A 163 16.96 -12.29 3.25
C THR A 163 16.57 -13.11 4.47
N ALA A 164 15.34 -12.93 4.94
CA ALA A 164 14.74 -13.83 5.90
C ALA A 164 14.58 -15.26 5.31
N PRO A 165 14.46 -16.29 6.16
CA PRO A 165 14.07 -17.62 5.72
C PRO A 165 12.73 -17.62 4.97
N ALA A 166 12.66 -18.36 3.86
CA ALA A 166 11.46 -18.48 3.04
C ALA A 166 10.91 -19.92 3.03
N ARG A 167 9.60 -20.08 2.84
CA ARG A 167 9.03 -21.40 2.54
C ARG A 167 9.04 -21.61 1.03
N VAL A 168 9.88 -22.53 0.57
CA VAL A 168 10.05 -22.80 -0.86
C VAL A 168 9.67 -24.25 -1.19
N GLY A 169 8.75 -24.42 -2.13
CA GLY A 169 8.32 -25.70 -2.69
C GLY A 169 8.43 -25.69 -4.22
N VAL A 170 8.59 -26.87 -4.81
CA VAL A 170 8.48 -27.06 -6.27
C VAL A 170 7.05 -27.49 -6.55
N LEU A 171 6.32 -26.76 -7.38
CA LEU A 171 4.97 -27.12 -7.79
C LEU A 171 4.95 -27.91 -9.09
N ALA A 172 5.80 -27.52 -10.03
CA ALA A 172 5.98 -28.17 -11.32
C ALA A 172 7.43 -27.98 -11.79
N PRO A 173 7.91 -28.72 -12.81
CA PRO A 173 9.21 -28.45 -13.42
C PRO A 173 9.33 -26.96 -13.81
N GLY A 174 10.31 -26.26 -13.25
CA GLY A 174 10.51 -24.82 -13.50
C GLY A 174 9.57 -23.87 -12.76
N VAL A 175 8.66 -24.36 -11.90
CA VAL A 175 7.72 -23.50 -11.14
C VAL A 175 7.90 -23.70 -9.64
N LEU A 176 8.26 -22.62 -8.95
CA LEU A 176 8.45 -22.59 -7.52
C LEU A 176 7.28 -21.87 -6.82
N ARG A 177 6.84 -22.43 -5.70
CA ARG A 177 6.04 -21.72 -4.70
C ARG A 177 6.98 -21.13 -3.66
N ILE A 178 6.98 -19.81 -3.51
CA ILE A 178 7.82 -19.08 -2.57
C ILE A 178 6.93 -18.27 -1.64
N VAL A 179 7.04 -18.50 -0.34
CA VAL A 179 6.36 -17.69 0.67
C VAL A 179 7.38 -16.92 1.50
N ILE A 180 7.23 -15.60 1.52
CA ILE A 180 8.05 -14.65 2.28
C ILE A 180 7.16 -13.75 3.14
N HIS A 181 7.68 -13.28 4.26
CA HIS A 181 6.97 -12.34 5.14
C HIS A 181 7.55 -10.91 5.06
N GLU A 182 8.64 -10.73 4.32
CA GLU A 182 9.22 -9.43 3.97
C GLU A 182 8.86 -9.04 2.52
N GLY A 183 9.26 -7.84 2.09
CA GLY A 183 8.93 -7.30 0.78
C GLY A 183 9.98 -6.29 0.32
N ARG A 184 11.21 -6.77 0.10
CA ARG A 184 12.31 -5.95 -0.42
C ARG A 184 12.12 -5.71 -1.92
N ASN A 185 12.76 -4.68 -2.45
CA ASN A 185 12.65 -4.34 -3.88
C ASN A 185 13.12 -5.50 -4.76
N ARG A 186 12.26 -6.01 -5.64
CA ARG A 186 12.55 -7.12 -6.58
C ARG A 186 13.18 -8.34 -5.90
N GLN A 187 12.62 -8.74 -4.75
CA GLN A 187 13.18 -9.81 -3.94
C GLN A 187 13.02 -11.22 -4.53
N VAL A 188 11.91 -11.47 -5.24
CA VAL A 188 11.56 -12.77 -5.82
C VAL A 188 11.97 -12.82 -7.27
#